data_AF-A0A3D5FBC4-F1
#
_entry.id   AF-A0A3D5FBC4-F1
#
_cell.length_a   1.000
_cell.length_b   1.000
_cell.length_c   1.000
_cell.angle_alpha   90.00
_cell.angle_beta   90.00
_cell.angle_gamma   90.00
#
_symmetry.space_group_name_H-M   'P 1'
#
loop_
_entity.id
_entity.type
_entity.pdbx_description
1 polymer ?
#
loop_
_entity_poly.entity_id
_entity_poly.type
_entity_poly.pdbx_seq_one_letter_code
_entity_poly.pdbx_strand_id
1 'polypeptide(L)' 'GEGGFGYDPVFYVDEFKCTAAELEKAQKNAVSHRAQAMQQILARIKGL' A
#
# COMPACT_ATOMS: atom_id res chain seq x y z
N GLY A 1 5.84 10.51 9.23
CA GLY A 1 5.08 9.60 10.12
C GLY A 1 5.99 8.60 10.80
N GLU A 2 5.54 8.02 11.92
CA GLU A 2 6.31 7.03 12.72
C GLU A 2 5.99 5.58 12.34
N GLY A 3 4.99 5.35 11.48
CA GLY A 3 4.57 4.03 11.03
C GLY A 3 5.35 3.51 9.80
N GLY A 4 5.13 2.25 9.46
CA GLY A 4 5.74 1.64 8.28
C GLY A 4 7.15 1.07 8.51
N PHE A 5 7.91 0.88 7.44
CA PHE A 5 9.27 0.36 7.41
C PHE A 5 10.03 0.86 6.16
N GLY A 6 11.36 0.82 6.20
CA GLY A 6 12.20 1.17 5.04
C GLY A 6 11.95 2.61 4.57
N TYR A 7 11.61 2.77 3.28
CA TYR A 7 11.46 4.08 2.63
C TYR A 7 10.09 4.74 2.84
N ASP A 8 9.20 4.14 3.63
CA ASP A 8 7.87 4.70 3.85
C ASP A 8 7.85 6.17 4.31
N PRO A 9 8.78 6.66 5.17
CA PRO A 9 8.77 8.06 5.62
C PRO A 9 9.16 9.07 4.55
N VAL A 10 9.69 8.64 3.40
CA VAL A 10 10.09 9.51 2.29
C VAL A 10 9.28 9.26 1.01
N PHE A 11 8.43 8.24 1.01
CA PHE A 11 7.57 7.92 -0.13
C PHE A 11 6.26 8.69 -0.03
N TYR A 12 6.16 9.82 -0.74
CA TYR A 12 4.96 10.66 -0.74
C TYR A 12 3.83 10.04 -1.58
N VAL A 13 2.62 10.03 -1.04
CA VAL A 13 1.42 9.50 -1.69
C VAL A 13 0.49 10.65 -2.03
N ASP A 14 0.51 11.08 -3.30
CA ASP A 14 -0.20 12.28 -3.78
C ASP A 14 -1.71 12.28 -3.52
N GLU A 15 -2.34 11.11 -3.56
CA GLU A 15 -3.77 10.93 -3.33
C GLU A 15 -4.17 11.26 -1.88
N PHE A 16 -3.30 10.95 -0.92
CA PHE A 16 -3.56 11.12 0.52
C PHE A 16 -2.80 12.30 1.12
N LYS A 17 -2.01 13.00 0.31
CA LYS A 17 -1.23 14.20 0.69
C LYS A 17 -0.30 13.97 1.89
N CYS A 18 0.18 12.74 2.07
CA CYS A 18 1.07 12.36 3.15
C CYS A 18 2.08 11.30 2.67
N THR A 19 3.08 11.03 3.49
CA THR A 19 4.02 9.94 3.25
C THR A 19 3.38 8.58 3.55
N ALA A 20 3.90 7.50 2.97
CA ALA A 20 3.38 6.16 3.23
C ALA A 20 3.50 5.75 4.71
N ALA A 21 4.43 6.33 5.46
CA ALA A 21 4.58 6.16 6.91
C ALA A 21 3.48 6.86 7.74
N GLU A 22 2.72 7.78 7.13
CA GLU A 22 1.64 8.53 7.77
C GLU A 22 0.27 7.95 7.49
N LEU A 23 0.18 6.99 6.55
CA LEU A 23 -1.04 6.27 6.30
C LEU A 23 -1.36 5.33 7.46
N GLU A 24 -2.65 5.29 7.83
CA GLU A 24 -3.19 4.23 8.67
C GLU A 24 -2.86 2.87 8.08
N LYS A 25 -2.49 1.90 8.93
CA LYS A 25 -2.06 0.57 8.49
C LYS A 25 -3.09 -0.10 7.59
N ALA A 26 -4.37 0.03 7.92
CA ALA A 26 -5.48 -0.52 7.15
C ALA A 26 -5.56 0.11 5.74
N GLN A 27 -5.45 1.43 5.66
CA GLN A 27 -5.47 2.16 4.40
C GLN A 27 -4.28 1.79 3.52
N LYS A 28 -3.07 1.78 4.08
CA LYS A 28 -1.85 1.34 3.36
C LYS A 28 -1.99 -0.08 2.83
N ASN A 29 -2.54 -1.00 3.63
CA ASN A 29 -2.74 -2.38 3.21
C ASN A 29 -3.80 -2.54 2.12
N ALA A 30 -4.74 -1.61 1.98
CA ALA A 30 -5.74 -1.63 0.92
C ALA A 30 -5.21 -1.06 -0.42
N VAL A 31 -4.38 -0.02 -0.35
CA VAL A 31 -3.98 0.77 -1.55
C VAL A 31 -2.54 0.56 -2.01
N SER A 32 -1.70 -0.12 -1.21
CA SER A 32 -0.29 -0.32 -1.56
C SER A 32 -0.10 -1.12 -2.87
N HIS A 33 1.05 -0.91 -3.52
CA HIS A 33 1.50 -1.72 -4.67
C HIS A 33 1.41 -3.23 -4.39
N ARG A 34 1.70 -3.65 -3.15
CA ARG A 34 1.58 -5.04 -2.72
C ARG A 34 0.13 -5.53 -2.75
N ALA A 35 -0.81 -4.70 -2.30
CA ALA A 35 -2.24 -5.02 -2.33
C ALA A 35 -2.73 -5.19 -3.76
N GLN A 36 -2.39 -4.24 -4.63
CA GLN A 36 -2.73 -4.25 -6.05
C GLN A 36 -2.17 -5.49 -6.77
N ALA A 37 -0.89 -5.83 -6.54
CA ALA A 37 -0.28 -7.03 -7.09
C ALA A 37 -0.97 -8.31 -6.59
N MET A 38 -1.27 -8.37 -5.29
CA MET A 38 -1.96 -9.53 -4.71
C MET A 38 -3.37 -9.70 -5.28
N GLN A 39 -4.11 -8.61 -5.49
CA GLN A 39 -5.42 -8.65 -6.15
C GLN A 39 -5.33 -9.24 -7.56
N GLN A 40 -4.31 -8.86 -8.33
CA GLN A 40 -4.08 -9.42 -9.67
C GLN A 40 -3.77 -10.92 -9.61
N ILE A 41 -2.92 -11.34 -8.67
CA ILE A 41 -2.60 -12.77 -8.45
C ILE A 41 -3.86 -13.55 -8.09
N LEU A 42 -4.66 -13.05 -7.13
CA LEU A 42 -5.90 -13.70 -6.69
C LEU A 42 -6.93 -13.81 -7.84
N ALA A 43 -7.02 -12.80 -8.69
CA ALA A 43 -7.88 -12.84 -9.87
C ALA A 43 -7.46 -13.96 -10.84
N ARG A 44 -6.15 -14.17 -11.03
CA ARG A 44 -5.63 -15.27 -11.85
C ARG A 44 -5.87 -16.64 -11.22
N ILE A 45 -5.66 -16.78 -9.92
CA ILE A 45 -5.90 -18.05 -9.19
C ILE A 45 -7.38 -18.43 -9.21
N LYS A 46 -8.29 -17.47 -9.02
CA LYS A 46 -9.74 -17.74 -9.05
C LYS A 46 -10.30 -18.06 -10.44
N GLY A 47 -9.57 -17.69 -11.50
CA GLY A 47 -9.94 -17.97 -12.88
C GLY A 47 -9.38 -19.28 -13.43
N LEU A 48 -8.61 -20.02 -12.62
CA LEU A 48 -8.18 -21.40 -12.86
C LEU A 48 -9.19 -22.37 -12.25
#